data_AF-A0AAV1I5M2-F1
#
_entry.id   AF-A0AAV1I5M2-F1
#
_cell.length_a   1.000
_cell.length_b   1.000
_cell.length_c   1.000
_cell.angle_alpha   90.00
_cell.angle_beta   90.00
_cell.angle_gamma   90.00
#
_symmetry.space_group_name_H-M   'P 1'
#
loop_
_entity.id
_entity.type
_entity.pdbx_description
1 polymer ?
#
loop_
_entity_poly.entity_id
_entity_poly.type
_entity_poly.pdbx_seq_one_letter_code
_entity_poly.pdbx_strand_id
1 'polypeptide(L)'
;MPLPDRGKVIIAAGPERSGSTWLFNAIRLLCQDSQEPLHPYWITSLTDAKLQERGAGTANHPHILIKTHRWSSRWRHHTADHIFLTHRDLRGVLASYQRVGWAFDIDRTYVQEHMAWKDIAQHDFAFEDVVSRPAHQLEILAQELDLHPKWVGRSSGAHQCPEASKWRAPQPSDKAVAAPPQQRRARSAAGRWPGARE
;
A
#
# COMPACT_ATOMS: atom_id res chain seq x y z
N MET A 1 -21.76 20.97 -23.46
CA MET A 1 -20.43 21.23 -22.88
C MET A 1 -20.01 20.00 -22.12
N PRO A 2 -18.80 19.44 -22.31
CA PRO A 2 -18.32 18.35 -21.48
C PRO A 2 -18.28 18.81 -20.02
N LEU A 3 -18.69 17.93 -19.10
CA LEU A 3 -18.51 18.20 -17.67
C LEU A 3 -17.01 18.31 -17.39
N PRO A 4 -16.59 19.21 -16.49
CA PRO A 4 -15.18 19.29 -16.11
C PRO A 4 -14.75 17.93 -15.56
N ASP A 5 -13.59 17.45 -16.01
CA ASP A 5 -13.06 16.19 -15.53
C ASP A 5 -12.73 16.32 -14.03
N ARG A 6 -13.11 15.31 -13.26
CA ARG A 6 -12.79 15.26 -11.84
C ARG A 6 -11.59 14.35 -11.66
N GLY A 7 -10.72 14.69 -10.72
CA GLY A 7 -9.66 13.77 -10.32
C GLY A 7 -10.22 12.42 -9.88
N LYS A 8 -9.54 11.33 -10.26
CA LYS A 8 -9.82 9.99 -9.77
C LYS A 8 -9.45 9.87 -8.29
N VAL A 9 -10.21 9.10 -7.52
CA VAL A 9 -9.89 8.71 -6.14
C VAL A 9 -9.37 7.28 -6.15
N ILE A 10 -8.10 7.11 -5.80
CA ILE A 10 -7.38 5.84 -5.83
C ILE A 10 -7.02 5.44 -4.41
N ILE A 11 -7.43 4.25 -4.00
CA ILE A 11 -7.14 3.69 -2.67
C ILE A 11 -6.10 2.57 -2.80
N ALA A 12 -4.97 2.74 -2.13
CA ALA A 12 -3.96 1.71 -1.91
C ALA A 12 -4.14 1.13 -0.49
N ALA A 13 -4.96 0.10 -0.39
CA ALA A 13 -5.26 -0.59 0.85
C ALA A 13 -4.30 -1.77 1.11
N GLY A 14 -4.22 -2.15 2.36
CA GLY A 14 -3.54 -3.36 2.78
C GLY A 14 -3.24 -3.31 4.26
N PRO A 15 -3.48 -4.40 5.00
CA PRO A 15 -3.11 -4.48 6.41
C PRO A 15 -1.62 -4.13 6.63
N GLU A 16 -1.22 -3.81 7.86
CA GLU A 16 0.18 -3.50 8.11
C GLU A 16 1.10 -4.65 7.67
N ARG A 17 2.25 -4.28 7.11
CA ARG A 17 3.30 -5.22 6.63
C ARG A 17 2.90 -6.12 5.45
N SER A 18 1.76 -5.87 4.80
CA SER A 18 1.32 -6.60 3.60
C SER A 18 2.01 -6.19 2.29
N GLY A 19 2.73 -5.05 2.28
CA GLY A 19 3.24 -4.46 1.04
C GLY A 19 2.50 -3.21 0.58
N SER A 20 1.54 -2.71 1.34
CA SER A 20 0.79 -1.48 0.98
C SER A 20 1.64 -0.23 0.80
N THR A 21 2.82 -0.13 1.41
CA THR A 21 3.80 0.94 1.11
C THR A 21 4.40 0.79 -0.29
N TRP A 22 4.63 -0.44 -0.76
CA TRP A 22 5.07 -0.68 -2.14
C TRP A 22 3.96 -0.27 -3.10
N LEU A 23 2.73 -0.74 -2.89
CA LEU A 23 1.58 -0.45 -3.75
C LEU A 23 1.34 1.06 -3.89
N PHE A 24 1.32 1.78 -2.77
CA PHE A 24 1.20 3.24 -2.77
C PHE A 24 2.30 3.92 -3.59
N ASN A 25 3.55 3.51 -3.44
CA ASN A 25 4.65 4.10 -4.19
C ASN A 25 4.64 3.69 -5.67
N ALA A 26 4.24 2.46 -5.99
CA ALA A 26 4.09 2.00 -7.37
C ALA A 26 3.11 2.90 -8.13
N ILE A 27 1.92 3.11 -7.59
CA ILE A 27 0.91 4.00 -8.18
C ILE A 27 1.44 5.43 -8.30
N ARG A 28 2.03 5.97 -7.22
CA ARG A 28 2.59 7.33 -7.22
C ARG A 28 3.63 7.52 -8.33
N LEU A 29 4.53 6.56 -8.51
CA LEU A 29 5.58 6.62 -9.52
C LEU A 29 5.05 6.41 -10.94
N LEU A 30 4.04 5.54 -11.12
CA LEU A 30 3.37 5.35 -12.40
C LEU A 30 2.66 6.64 -12.86
N CYS A 31 1.86 7.27 -11.99
CA CYS A 31 1.24 8.55 -12.31
C CYS A 31 2.29 9.63 -12.63
N GLN A 32 3.38 9.69 -11.86
CA GLN A 32 4.47 10.64 -12.12
C GLN A 32 5.13 10.41 -13.49
N ASP A 33 5.40 9.16 -13.87
CA ASP A 33 6.00 8.82 -15.17
C ASP A 33 5.06 9.16 -16.35
N SER A 34 3.76 8.93 -16.16
CA SER A 34 2.69 9.30 -17.10
C SER A 34 2.31 10.78 -17.05
N GLN A 35 2.95 11.58 -16.20
CA GLN A 35 2.67 13.01 -16.02
C GLN A 35 1.23 13.34 -15.58
N GLU A 36 0.57 12.40 -14.91
CA GLU A 36 -0.76 12.58 -14.35
C GLU A 36 -0.67 13.37 -13.02
N PRO A 37 -1.48 14.43 -12.83
CA PRO A 37 -1.47 15.19 -11.59
C PRO A 37 -2.04 14.35 -10.45
N LEU A 38 -1.23 14.14 -9.41
CA LEU A 38 -1.56 13.26 -8.28
C LEU A 38 -1.29 13.94 -6.93
N HIS A 39 -2.20 13.75 -5.98
CA HIS A 39 -2.12 14.21 -4.61
C HIS A 39 -2.06 13.01 -3.64
N PRO A 40 -0.85 12.58 -3.23
CA PRO A 40 -0.65 11.37 -2.44
C PRO A 40 -0.75 11.62 -0.93
N TYR A 41 -1.46 10.74 -0.22
CA TYR A 41 -1.69 10.81 1.23
C TYR A 41 -1.68 9.46 1.91
N TRP A 42 -1.45 9.50 3.22
CA TRP A 42 -1.65 8.37 4.11
C TRP A 42 -2.62 8.77 5.22
N ILE A 43 -3.66 7.95 5.41
CA ILE A 43 -4.59 8.09 6.53
C ILE A 43 -4.78 6.71 7.17
N THR A 44 -4.97 6.69 8.48
CA THR A 44 -5.14 5.43 9.21
C THR A 44 -6.47 4.76 8.88
N SER A 45 -7.53 5.55 8.74
CA SER A 45 -8.90 5.11 8.52
C SER A 45 -9.64 6.12 7.63
N LEU A 46 -10.35 5.60 6.63
CA LEU A 46 -11.13 6.35 5.65
C LEU A 46 -12.48 6.81 6.23
N THR A 47 -12.82 8.05 5.94
CA THR A 47 -14.16 8.63 6.16
C THR A 47 -14.52 9.51 4.97
N ASP A 48 -15.80 9.68 4.68
CA ASP A 48 -16.25 10.59 3.61
C ASP A 48 -15.74 12.02 3.83
N ALA A 49 -15.71 12.49 5.09
CA ALA A 49 -15.21 13.81 5.44
C ALA A 49 -13.73 14.00 5.06
N LYS A 50 -12.88 12.99 5.33
CA LYS A 50 -11.46 13.02 4.94
C LYS A 50 -11.29 12.98 3.43
N LEU A 51 -12.13 12.25 2.70
CA LEU A 51 -12.10 12.25 1.24
C LEU A 51 -12.45 13.63 0.68
N GLN A 52 -13.51 14.26 1.21
CA GLN A 52 -13.95 15.59 0.81
C GLN A 52 -12.91 16.68 1.12
N GLU A 53 -12.30 16.66 2.31
CA GLU A 53 -11.22 17.57 2.70
C GLU A 53 -10.05 17.55 1.70
N ARG A 54 -9.83 16.40 1.05
CA ARG A 54 -8.75 16.17 0.09
C ARG A 54 -9.15 16.50 -1.35
N GLY A 55 -10.37 17.01 -1.57
CA GLY A 55 -10.86 17.42 -2.89
C GLY A 55 -11.59 16.32 -3.67
N ALA A 56 -11.97 15.20 -3.04
CA ALA A 56 -12.71 14.15 -3.74
C ALA A 56 -14.03 14.72 -4.32
N GLY A 57 -14.26 14.47 -5.62
CA GLY A 57 -15.41 15.01 -6.34
C GLY A 57 -15.32 16.50 -6.71
N THR A 58 -14.19 17.16 -6.45
CA THR A 58 -13.97 18.56 -6.85
C THR A 58 -13.50 18.62 -8.31
N ALA A 59 -14.15 19.46 -9.12
CA ALA A 59 -13.79 19.66 -10.52
C ALA A 59 -12.37 20.21 -10.68
N ASN A 60 -11.63 19.76 -11.70
CA ASN A 60 -10.24 20.16 -11.97
C ASN A 60 -9.26 19.90 -10.82
N HIS A 61 -9.62 19.05 -9.85
CA HIS A 61 -8.71 18.64 -8.79
C HIS A 61 -7.79 17.51 -9.30
N PRO A 62 -6.50 17.48 -8.91
CA PRO A 62 -5.62 16.33 -9.18
C PRO A 62 -6.25 15.01 -8.73
N HIS A 63 -5.81 13.90 -9.30
CA HIS A 63 -6.12 12.58 -8.76
C HIS A 63 -5.69 12.50 -7.30
N ILE A 64 -6.42 11.77 -6.48
CA ILE A 64 -6.13 11.59 -5.05
C ILE A 64 -5.67 10.15 -4.86
N LEU A 65 -4.50 9.95 -4.27
CA LEU A 65 -4.02 8.62 -3.90
C LEU A 65 -3.96 8.50 -2.39
N ILE A 66 -4.65 7.51 -1.83
CA ILE A 66 -4.72 7.31 -0.39
C ILE A 66 -4.18 5.93 -0.03
N LYS A 67 -3.16 5.91 0.82
CA LYS A 67 -2.79 4.70 1.54
C LYS A 67 -3.63 4.58 2.81
N THR A 68 -4.11 3.37 3.10
CA THR A 68 -4.80 3.05 4.36
C THR A 68 -4.52 1.61 4.80
N HIS A 69 -4.64 1.36 6.11
CA HIS A 69 -4.50 0.03 6.71
C HIS A 69 -5.81 -0.48 7.29
N ARG A 70 -6.59 0.40 7.93
CA ARG A 70 -7.82 0.01 8.62
C ARG A 70 -9.02 0.06 7.68
N TRP A 71 -9.87 -0.95 7.79
CA TRP A 71 -11.22 -0.87 7.24
C TRP A 71 -12.05 0.15 8.02
N SER A 72 -13.05 0.72 7.36
CA SER A 72 -14.01 1.64 7.95
C SER A 72 -15.33 1.53 7.22
N SER A 73 -16.44 1.46 7.94
CA SER A 73 -17.79 1.57 7.36
C SER A 73 -18.26 3.04 7.23
N ARG A 74 -17.43 4.02 7.63
CA ARG A 74 -17.77 5.46 7.65
C ARG A 74 -17.49 6.17 6.32
N TRP A 75 -17.26 5.43 5.25
CA TRP A 75 -17.06 5.98 3.91
C TRP A 75 -17.80 5.13 2.89
N ARG A 76 -18.21 5.78 1.80
CA ARG A 76 -18.92 5.14 0.70
C ARG A 76 -17.92 4.62 -0.32
N HIS A 77 -17.74 3.30 -0.43
CA HIS A 77 -16.72 2.71 -1.30
C HIS A 77 -16.85 3.12 -2.78
N HIS A 78 -18.07 3.38 -3.26
CA HIS A 78 -18.32 3.88 -4.63
C HIS A 78 -17.80 5.31 -4.89
N THR A 79 -17.27 6.00 -3.88
CA THR A 79 -16.57 7.28 -4.07
C THR A 79 -15.13 7.09 -4.54
N ALA A 80 -14.57 5.88 -4.41
CA ALA A 80 -13.30 5.51 -5.02
C ALA A 80 -13.51 5.03 -6.45
N ASP A 81 -12.68 5.53 -7.36
CA ASP A 81 -12.62 5.06 -8.75
C ASP A 81 -11.81 3.77 -8.85
N HIS A 82 -10.78 3.64 -8.00
CA HIS A 82 -9.92 2.47 -7.95
C HIS A 82 -9.61 2.07 -6.51
N ILE A 83 -9.67 0.77 -6.23
CA ILE A 83 -9.29 0.20 -4.93
C ILE A 83 -8.36 -0.96 -5.19
N PHE A 84 -7.10 -0.81 -4.81
CA PHE A 84 -6.10 -1.87 -4.88
C PHE A 84 -5.76 -2.33 -3.49
N LEU A 85 -5.57 -3.63 -3.34
CA LEU A 85 -5.26 -4.29 -2.08
C LEU A 85 -3.90 -4.98 -2.17
N THR A 86 -3.19 -5.03 -1.05
CA THR A 86 -2.05 -5.93 -0.89
C THR A 86 -2.29 -6.88 0.26
N HIS A 87 -1.90 -8.14 0.09
CA HIS A 87 -1.84 -9.13 1.15
C HIS A 87 -0.47 -9.79 1.22
N ARG A 88 -0.21 -10.48 2.32
CA ARG A 88 1.02 -11.24 2.54
C ARG A 88 0.71 -12.46 3.38
N ASP A 89 1.45 -13.54 3.17
CA ASP A 89 1.40 -14.71 4.04
C ASP A 89 1.57 -14.30 5.51
N LEU A 90 0.67 -14.79 6.37
CA LEU A 90 0.64 -14.41 7.79
C LEU A 90 1.94 -14.76 8.53
N ARG A 91 2.67 -15.81 8.12
CA ARG A 91 3.99 -16.12 8.68
C ARG A 91 4.99 -15.02 8.33
N GLY A 92 4.91 -14.50 7.10
CA GLY A 92 5.70 -13.36 6.64
C GLY A 92 5.38 -12.06 7.38
N VAL A 93 4.10 -11.83 7.67
CA VAL A 93 3.62 -10.70 8.49
C VAL A 93 4.16 -10.81 9.91
N LEU A 94 3.97 -11.96 10.56
CA LEU A 94 4.41 -12.20 11.94
C LEU A 94 5.92 -12.06 12.09
N ALA A 95 6.69 -12.69 11.19
CA ALA A 95 8.14 -12.54 11.16
C ALA A 95 8.55 -11.07 10.98
N SER A 96 7.76 -10.29 10.23
CA SER A 96 8.00 -8.86 10.08
C SER A 96 7.68 -8.06 11.35
N TYR A 97 6.61 -8.36 12.07
CA TYR A 97 6.28 -7.72 13.34
C TYR A 97 7.33 -8.00 14.41
N GLN A 98 7.79 -9.24 14.51
CA GLN A 98 8.84 -9.64 15.43
C GLN A 98 10.14 -8.86 15.18
N ARG A 99 10.54 -8.70 13.90
CA ARG A 99 11.75 -7.93 13.53
C ARG A 99 11.71 -6.47 13.93
N VAL A 100 10.52 -5.84 13.95
CA VAL A 100 10.35 -4.44 14.33
C VAL A 100 9.92 -4.25 15.79
N GLY A 101 9.82 -5.34 16.56
CA GLY A 101 9.44 -5.32 17.97
C GLY A 101 7.98 -4.89 18.22
N TRP A 102 7.06 -5.13 17.27
CA TRP A 102 5.66 -4.68 17.39
C TRP A 102 4.76 -5.70 18.09
N ALA A 103 4.77 -6.95 17.64
CA ALA A 103 3.87 -8.00 18.15
C ALA A 103 4.43 -9.41 17.91
N PHE A 104 3.92 -10.37 18.69
CA PHE A 104 4.21 -11.80 18.57
C PHE A 104 3.01 -12.63 18.11
N ASP A 105 1.88 -11.97 17.89
CA ASP A 105 0.65 -12.53 17.35
C ASP A 105 0.05 -11.57 16.30
N ILE A 106 -0.96 -12.07 15.58
CA ILE A 106 -1.74 -11.28 14.62
C ILE A 106 -3.19 -11.32 15.09
N ASP A 107 -3.75 -10.15 15.40
CA ASP A 107 -5.13 -10.03 15.85
C ASP A 107 -6.12 -10.49 14.77
N ARG A 108 -7.24 -11.09 15.16
CA ARG A 108 -8.29 -11.55 14.22
C ARG A 108 -8.84 -10.41 13.35
N THR A 109 -8.86 -9.18 13.88
CA THR A 109 -9.26 -7.98 13.14
C THR A 109 -8.38 -7.76 11.91
N TYR A 110 -7.12 -8.18 11.90
CA TYR A 110 -6.24 -8.10 10.72
C TYR A 110 -6.84 -8.84 9.52
N VAL A 111 -7.31 -10.08 9.74
CA VAL A 111 -7.91 -10.91 8.69
C VAL A 111 -9.29 -10.37 8.32
N GLN A 112 -10.09 -9.96 9.31
CA GLN A 112 -11.42 -9.41 9.05
C GLN A 112 -11.38 -8.13 8.20
N GLU A 113 -10.47 -7.21 8.54
CA GLU A 113 -10.27 -5.97 7.77
C GLU A 113 -9.73 -6.26 6.37
N HIS A 114 -8.82 -7.23 6.23
CA HIS A 114 -8.35 -7.68 4.91
C HIS A 114 -9.50 -8.22 4.05
N MET A 115 -10.35 -9.09 4.60
CA MET A 115 -11.48 -9.65 3.86
C MET A 115 -12.47 -8.56 3.44
N ALA A 116 -12.77 -7.60 4.32
CA ALA A 116 -13.62 -6.48 3.98
C ALA A 116 -13.04 -5.62 2.84
N TRP A 117 -11.72 -5.39 2.83
CA TRP A 117 -11.06 -4.76 1.70
C TRP A 117 -11.13 -5.59 0.42
N LYS A 118 -10.89 -6.90 0.54
CA LYS A 118 -10.85 -7.83 -0.60
C LYS A 118 -12.17 -7.90 -1.33
N ASP A 119 -13.27 -7.84 -0.59
CA ASP A 119 -14.63 -7.88 -1.15
C ASP A 119 -14.93 -6.71 -2.09
N ILE A 120 -14.22 -5.58 -1.97
CA ILE A 120 -14.42 -4.39 -2.80
C ILE A 120 -13.19 -3.97 -3.62
N ALA A 121 -12.09 -4.73 -3.53
CA ALA A 121 -10.87 -4.41 -4.25
C ALA A 121 -11.02 -4.78 -5.73
N GLN A 122 -10.56 -3.88 -6.60
CA GLN A 122 -10.40 -4.15 -8.03
C GLN A 122 -9.31 -5.20 -8.26
N HIS A 123 -8.22 -5.15 -7.49
CA HIS A 123 -7.12 -6.10 -7.57
C HIS A 123 -6.50 -6.37 -6.20
N ASP A 124 -6.12 -7.62 -5.95
CA ASP A 124 -5.48 -8.08 -4.71
C ASP A 124 -4.07 -8.61 -4.99
N PHE A 125 -3.07 -7.78 -4.71
CA PHE A 125 -1.65 -8.06 -4.96
C PHE A 125 -1.03 -8.88 -3.83
N ALA A 126 -0.60 -10.10 -4.13
CA ALA A 126 0.23 -10.87 -3.20
C ALA A 126 1.63 -10.24 -3.08
N PHE A 127 2.10 -10.03 -1.85
CA PHE A 127 3.45 -9.54 -1.58
C PHE A 127 4.52 -10.43 -2.24
N GLU A 128 4.30 -11.73 -2.27
CA GLU A 128 5.18 -12.72 -2.87
C GLU A 128 5.31 -12.53 -4.39
N ASP A 129 4.22 -12.14 -5.06
CA ASP A 129 4.22 -11.79 -6.48
C ASP A 129 4.91 -10.46 -6.76
N VAL A 130 4.71 -9.47 -5.88
CA VAL A 130 5.43 -8.20 -5.93
C VAL A 130 6.93 -8.40 -5.85
N VAL A 131 7.40 -9.30 -4.98
CA VAL A 131 8.84 -9.60 -4.83
C VAL A 131 9.38 -10.40 -6.01
N SER A 132 8.63 -11.40 -6.50
CA SER A 132 9.12 -12.30 -7.54
C SER A 132 8.99 -11.76 -8.96
N ARG A 133 7.97 -10.95 -9.24
CA ARG A 133 7.62 -10.46 -10.58
C ARG A 133 7.20 -8.97 -10.55
N PRO A 134 8.03 -8.05 -10.03
CA PRO A 134 7.64 -6.65 -9.81
C PRO A 134 7.23 -5.93 -11.10
N ALA A 135 7.90 -6.18 -12.23
CA ALA A 135 7.57 -5.55 -13.51
C ALA A 135 6.15 -5.91 -13.97
N HIS A 136 5.78 -7.19 -13.86
CA HIS A 136 4.44 -7.65 -14.20
C HIS A 136 3.37 -7.02 -13.31
N GLN A 137 3.63 -6.87 -12.01
CA GLN A 137 2.68 -6.20 -11.11
C GLN A 137 2.53 -4.71 -11.45
N LEU A 138 3.60 -4.04 -11.89
CA LEU A 138 3.54 -2.66 -12.36
C LEU A 138 2.76 -2.52 -13.69
N GLU A 139 2.88 -3.49 -14.60
CA GLU A 139 2.10 -3.53 -15.84
C GLU A 139 0.60 -3.64 -15.56
N ILE A 140 0.21 -4.53 -14.64
CA ILE A 140 -1.19 -4.67 -14.20
C ILE A 140 -1.69 -3.34 -13.63
N LEU A 141 -0.95 -2.72 -12.71
CA LEU A 141 -1.35 -1.42 -12.13
C LEU A 141 -1.49 -0.33 -13.19
N ALA A 142 -0.55 -0.27 -14.15
CA ALA A 142 -0.61 0.72 -15.22
C ALA A 142 -1.85 0.51 -16.11
N GLN A 143 -2.16 -0.74 -16.47
CA GLN A 143 -3.34 -1.09 -17.25
C GLN A 143 -4.64 -0.75 -16.49
N GLU A 144 -4.74 -1.12 -15.22
CA GLU A 144 -5.95 -0.88 -14.41
C GLU A 144 -6.22 0.60 -14.12
N LEU A 145 -5.16 1.43 -14.10
CA LEU A 145 -5.26 2.88 -13.95
C LEU A 145 -5.44 3.63 -15.28
N ASP A 146 -5.40 2.92 -16.41
CA ASP A 146 -5.37 3.48 -17.76
C ASP A 146 -4.19 4.47 -17.94
N LEU A 147 -3.02 4.06 -17.47
CA LEU A 147 -1.78 4.81 -17.61
C LEU A 147 -0.98 4.26 -18.78
N HIS A 148 -0.28 5.17 -19.46
CA HIS A 148 0.68 4.84 -20.51
C HIS A 148 2.08 5.24 -20.07
N PRO A 149 2.78 4.41 -19.28
CA PRO A 149 4.13 4.73 -18.84
C PRO A 149 5.09 4.74 -20.02
N LYS A 150 6.07 5.65 -19.99
CA LYS A 150 7.04 5.81 -21.08
C LYS A 150 7.96 4.61 -21.23
N TRP A 151 8.05 3.76 -20.21
CA TRP A 151 8.86 2.56 -20.20
C TRP A 151 8.20 1.34 -20.86
N VAL A 152 6.88 1.33 -21.03
CA VAL A 152 6.12 0.16 -21.54
C VAL A 152 6.42 -0.16 -23.03
N GLY A 153 7.12 0.72 -23.76
CA GLY A 153 7.55 0.48 -25.13
C GLY A 153 9.03 0.13 -25.34
N ARG A 154 9.86 0.08 -24.28
CA ARG A 154 11.33 -0.08 -24.41
C ARG A 154 11.81 -1.54 -24.27
N SER A 155 10.90 -2.49 -24.07
CA SER A 155 11.21 -3.84 -23.60
C SER A 155 11.08 -4.93 -24.68
N SER A 156 11.63 -4.70 -25.88
CA SER A 156 12.04 -5.80 -26.77
C SER A 156 13.55 -5.89 -26.98
N GLY A 157 14.30 -4.87 -26.54
CA GLY A 157 15.73 -5.01 -26.28
C GLY A 157 15.91 -5.45 -24.84
N ALA A 158 16.51 -6.62 -24.61
CA ALA A 158 16.84 -7.13 -23.29
C ALA A 158 17.77 -6.17 -22.53
N HIS A 159 17.22 -5.12 -21.93
CA HIS A 159 17.88 -4.40 -20.86
C HIS A 159 17.84 -5.32 -19.64
N GLN A 160 18.84 -6.20 -19.57
CA GLN A 160 19.27 -6.79 -18.31
C GLN A 160 19.37 -5.64 -17.31
N CYS A 161 18.48 -5.64 -16.31
CA CYS A 161 18.54 -4.72 -15.20
C CYS A 161 19.91 -4.95 -14.54
N PRO A 162 20.91 -4.04 -14.65
CA PRO A 162 22.31 -4.36 -14.36
C PRO A 162 22.60 -4.64 -12.87
N GLU A 163 21.59 -4.54 -11.99
CA GLU A 163 21.77 -4.60 -10.54
C GLU A 163 20.81 -5.51 -9.78
N ALA A 164 19.93 -6.27 -10.45
CA ALA A 164 19.12 -7.26 -9.74
C ALA A 164 19.98 -8.35 -9.05
N SER A 165 21.21 -8.58 -9.54
CA SER A 165 22.20 -9.48 -8.94
C SER A 165 22.88 -8.94 -7.68
N LYS A 166 22.75 -7.64 -7.36
CA LYS A 166 23.34 -7.03 -6.16
C LYS A 166 22.40 -7.02 -4.96
N TRP A 167 21.09 -7.24 -5.16
CA TRP A 167 20.15 -7.45 -4.05
C TRP A 167 20.28 -8.87 -3.51
N ARG A 168 21.36 -9.14 -2.76
CA ARG A 168 21.39 -10.31 -1.88
C ARG A 168 20.52 -10.00 -0.66
N ALA A 169 19.47 -10.78 -0.46
CA ALA A 169 18.83 -10.83 0.84
C ALA A 169 19.91 -11.14 1.90
N PRO A 170 19.94 -10.44 3.05
CA PRO A 170 20.93 -10.71 4.09
C PRO A 170 20.86 -12.20 4.48
N GLN A 171 22.00 -12.88 4.38
CA GLN A 171 22.11 -14.29 4.76
C GLN A 171 21.91 -14.40 6.30
N PRO A 172 21.19 -15.41 6.80
CA PRO A 172 20.93 -15.58 8.23
C PRO A 172 22.20 -15.73 9.10
N SER A 173 23.37 -15.95 8.50
CA SER A 173 24.64 -16.20 9.19
C SER A 173 25.32 -14.96 9.76
N ASP A 174 24.93 -13.74 9.37
CA ASP A 174 25.67 -12.51 9.73
C ASP A 174 25.21 -11.85 11.04
N LYS A 175 24.44 -12.56 11.87
CA LYS A 175 24.06 -12.08 13.20
C LYS A 175 24.59 -13.03 14.27
N ALA A 176 25.66 -12.60 14.94
CA ALA A 176 25.93 -13.04 16.30
C ALA A 176 24.65 -12.87 17.12
N VAL A 177 24.14 -13.97 17.67
CA VAL A 177 22.96 -14.00 18.53
C VAL A 177 23.32 -13.25 19.81
N ALA A 178 23.06 -11.95 19.86
CA ALA A 178 23.00 -11.24 21.12
C ALA A 178 21.89 -11.89 21.96
N ALA A 179 22.22 -12.23 23.21
CA ALA A 179 21.27 -12.82 24.15
C ALA A 179 19.99 -11.96 24.20
N PRO A 180 18.80 -12.58 24.23
CA PRO A 180 17.55 -11.84 24.25
C PRO A 180 17.53 -10.91 25.47
N PRO A 181 17.19 -9.61 25.30
CA PRO A 181 17.03 -8.72 26.43
C PRO A 181 15.96 -9.31 27.34
N GLN A 182 16.29 -9.42 28.63
CA GLN A 182 15.36 -9.89 29.66
C GLN A 182 14.03 -9.14 29.48
N GLN A 183 12.95 -9.93 29.36
CA GLN A 183 11.59 -9.45 29.16
C GLN A 183 11.27 -8.37 30.20
N ARG A 184 11.37 -7.09 29.80
CA ARG A 184 10.69 -6.03 30.52
C ARG A 184 9.21 -6.30 30.33
N ARG A 185 8.57 -6.80 31.40
CA ARG A 185 7.12 -6.94 31.50
C ARG A 185 6.49 -5.69 30.89
N ALA A 186 5.74 -5.88 29.80
CA ALA A 186 4.95 -4.83 29.21
C ALA A 186 4.01 -4.31 30.29
N ARG A 187 4.29 -3.12 30.83
CA ARG A 187 3.26 -2.34 31.49
C ARG A 187 2.21 -2.10 30.42
N SER A 188 1.00 -2.63 30.64
CA SER A 188 -0.21 -2.20 29.95
C SER A 188 -0.28 -0.68 30.04
N ALA A 189 0.14 -0.02 28.97
CA ALA A 189 -0.08 1.39 28.75
C ALA A 189 -0.95 1.47 27.50
N ALA A 190 -2.25 1.60 27.74
CA ALA A 190 -3.15 2.27 26.82
C ALA A 190 -2.67 3.73 26.68
N GLY A 191 -1.56 3.91 25.97
CA GLY A 191 -0.96 5.20 25.68
C GLY A 191 -1.58 5.76 24.42
N ARG A 192 -2.45 6.76 24.59
CA ARG A 192 -2.85 7.67 23.51
C ARG A 192 -1.60 8.16 22.78
N TRP A 193 -1.57 7.98 21.47
CA TRP A 193 -0.62 8.64 20.60
C TRP A 193 -0.94 10.14 20.54
N PRO A 194 -0.03 11.05 20.94
CA PRO A 194 -0.23 12.48 20.75
C PRO A 194 0.16 12.83 19.31
N GLY A 195 -0.82 13.03 18.42
CA GLY A 195 -0.51 13.52 17.08
C GLY A 195 -1.54 13.31 15.97
N ALA A 196 -2.58 12.51 16.19
CA ALA A 196 -3.71 12.48 15.26
C ALA A 196 -4.73 13.52 15.72
N ARG A 197 -4.65 14.74 15.16
CA ARG A 197 -5.81 15.63 15.16
C ARG A 197 -6.81 15.03 14.17
N GLU A 198 -7.98 14.70 14.68
CA GLU A 198 -9.17 14.37 13.89
C GLU A 198 -9.60 15.55 13.03
#